data_AF-K1RN15-F1
#
_entry.id   AF-K1RN15-F1
#
_cell.length_a   1.000
_cell.length_b   1.000
_cell.length_c   1.000
_cell.angle_alpha   90.00
_cell.angle_beta   90.00
_cell.angle_gamma   90.00
#
_symmetry.space_group_name_H-M   'P 1'
#
loop_
_entity.id
_entity.type
_entity.pdbx_description
1 polymer ?
#
loop_
_entity_poly.entity_id
_entity_poly.type
_entity_poly.pdbx_seq_one_letter_code
_entity_poly.pdbx_strand_id
1 'polypeptide(L)'
;MNKWKRIRPYVAFCAIALAVGGASSFATRAGMADFDLLTKPPAAPPDWLFPIAWTILYLLMGIAMGLVWRSSIGRARKEATALWSIQLAVNGLWPVLFFLLGAHGPAFFWLVG
;
A
#
# COMPACT_ATOMS: atom_id res chain seq x y z
N MET A 1 -2.05 -4.61 -32.69
CA MET A 1 -2.64 -4.42 -31.35
C MET A 1 -2.00 -3.20 -30.69
N ASN A 2 -2.79 -2.19 -30.33
CA ASN A 2 -2.34 -0.86 -29.92
C ASN A 2 -1.53 -0.98 -28.61
N LYS A 3 -0.27 -0.50 -28.59
CA LYS A 3 0.60 -0.57 -27.39
C LYS A 3 -0.07 0.01 -26.14
N TRP A 4 -0.90 1.04 -26.31
CA TRP A 4 -1.68 1.67 -25.25
C TRP A 4 -2.65 0.73 -24.52
N LYS A 5 -3.38 -0.13 -25.25
CA LYS A 5 -4.31 -1.10 -24.65
C LYS A 5 -3.60 -2.10 -23.75
N ARG A 6 -2.30 -2.36 -24.00
CA ARG A 6 -1.48 -3.26 -23.19
C ARG A 6 -1.01 -2.61 -21.90
N ILE A 7 -0.69 -1.32 -21.89
CA ILE A 7 -0.06 -0.63 -20.74
C ILE A 7 -1.11 -0.04 -19.79
N ARG A 8 -2.28 0.34 -20.31
CA ARG A 8 -3.37 0.93 -19.54
C ARG A 8 -3.71 0.24 -18.20
N PRO A 9 -3.84 -1.11 -18.09
CA PRO A 9 -4.16 -1.73 -16.80
C PRO A 9 -3.07 -1.51 -15.76
N TYR A 10 -1.78 -1.57 -16.13
CA TYR A 10 -0.68 -1.33 -15.19
C TYR A 10 -0.74 0.07 -14.60
N VAL A 11 -0.90 1.08 -15.46
CA VAL A 11 -0.98 2.48 -15.03
C VAL A 11 -2.18 2.69 -14.12
N ALA A 12 -3.33 2.12 -14.47
CA ALA A 12 -4.55 2.22 -13.65
C ALA A 12 -4.34 1.62 -12.25
N PHE A 13 -3.83 0.40 -12.14
CA PHE A 13 -3.63 -0.24 -10.83
C PHE A 13 -2.52 0.42 -10.01
N CYS A 14 -1.44 0.88 -10.65
CA CYS A 14 -0.40 1.66 -9.97
C CYS A 14 -0.97 2.98 -9.43
N ALA A 15 -1.77 3.70 -10.22
CA ALA A 15 -2.40 4.94 -9.79
C ALA A 15 -3.34 4.72 -8.59
N ILE A 16 -4.13 3.65 -8.60
CA ILE A 16 -5.01 3.30 -7.47
C ILE A 16 -4.17 2.97 -6.23
N ALA A 17 -3.15 2.12 -6.37
CA ALA A 17 -2.28 1.73 -5.25
C ALA A 17 -1.58 2.95 -4.62
N LEU A 18 -1.00 3.82 -5.46
CA LEU A 18 -0.36 5.06 -5.01
C LEU A 18 -1.36 6.04 -4.40
N ALA A 19 -2.59 6.14 -4.92
CA ALA A 19 -3.61 6.99 -4.36
C ALA A 19 -4.01 6.55 -2.95
N VAL A 20 -4.16 5.24 -2.71
CA VAL A 20 -4.44 4.70 -1.37
C VAL A 20 -3.27 4.95 -0.43
N GLY A 21 -2.04 4.67 -0.86
CA GLY A 21 -0.84 4.93 -0.07
C GLY A 21 -0.65 6.42 0.27
N GLY A 22 -0.88 7.29 -0.70
CA GLY A 22 -0.81 8.74 -0.54
C GLY A 22 -1.89 9.29 0.38
N ALA A 23 -3.14 8.81 0.23
CA ALA A 23 -4.23 9.17 1.12
C ALA A 23 -3.98 8.74 2.57
N SER A 24 -3.47 7.51 2.76
CA SER A 24 -3.09 7.01 4.09
C SER A 24 -1.96 7.83 4.70
N SER A 25 -0.91 8.13 3.92
CA SER A 25 0.22 8.97 4.36
C SER A 25 -0.23 10.39 4.73
N PHE A 26 -1.15 10.96 3.96
CA PHE A 26 -1.72 12.27 4.24
C PHE A 26 -2.53 12.27 5.53
N ALA A 27 -3.38 11.25 5.73
CA ALA A 27 -4.20 11.10 6.94
C ALA A 27 -3.37 10.90 8.21
N THR A 28 -2.18 10.32 8.10
CA THR A 28 -1.31 9.94 9.23
C THR A 28 -0.16 10.90 9.48
N ARG A 29 -0.08 11.99 8.70
CA ARG A 29 1.00 12.98 8.78
C ARG A 29 1.17 13.60 10.18
N ALA A 30 0.07 13.83 10.89
CA ALA A 30 0.10 14.36 12.25
C ALA A 30 0.75 13.37 13.22
N GLY A 31 0.31 12.11 13.23
CA GLY A 31 0.88 11.08 14.09
C GLY A 31 2.32 10.69 13.75
N MET A 32 2.74 10.84 12.49
CA MET A 32 4.15 10.70 12.11
C MET A 32 5.04 11.78 12.75
N ALA A 33 4.55 13.02 12.85
CA ALA A 33 5.31 14.10 13.50
C ALA A 33 5.52 13.82 15.00
N ASP A 34 4.51 13.24 15.66
CA ASP A 34 4.63 12.81 17.06
C ASP A 34 5.58 11.61 17.20
N PHE A 35 5.58 10.69 16.22
CA PHE A 35 6.49 9.55 16.18
C PHE A 35 7.96 9.97 16.01
N ASP A 36 8.23 11.08 15.32
CA ASP A 36 9.58 11.61 15.14
C ASP A 36 10.21 12.14 16.45
N LEU A 37 9.38 12.46 17.45
CA LEU A 37 9.83 12.90 18.76
C LEU A 37 10.19 11.74 19.70
N LEU A 38 9.83 10.50 19.35
CA LEU A 38 10.13 9.33 20.16
C LEU A 38 11.59 8.89 20.01
N THR A 39 12.15 8.35 21.08
CA THR A 39 13.47 7.71 21.05
C THR A 39 13.38 6.40 20.28
N LYS A 40 13.80 6.43 19.01
CA LYS A 40 13.80 5.27 18.10
C LYS A 40 14.93 4.31 18.48
N PRO A 41 14.71 2.99 18.45
CA PRO A 41 15.79 2.03 18.67
C PRO A 41 16.85 2.14 17.54
N PRO A 42 18.12 1.78 17.79
CA PRO A 42 19.20 1.93 16.80
C PRO A 42 19.01 1.05 15.54
N ALA A 43 18.12 0.06 15.59
CA ALA A 43 17.74 -0.75 14.44
C ALA A 43 16.61 -0.15 13.58
N ALA A 44 16.04 0.99 13.97
CA ALA A 44 15.00 1.65 13.19
C ALA A 44 15.58 2.24 11.90
N PRO A 45 14.92 2.03 10.74
CA PRO A 45 15.35 2.64 9.49
C PRO A 45 15.22 4.17 9.54
N PRO A 46 16.01 4.91 8.72
CA PRO A 46 15.84 6.35 8.57
C PRO A 46 14.43 6.74 8.10
N ASP A 47 13.92 7.88 8.56
CA ASP A 47 12.53 8.30 8.32
C ASP A 47 12.20 8.48 6.83
N TRP A 48 13.17 8.92 6.03
CA TRP A 48 13.02 9.07 4.59
C TRP A 48 12.94 7.73 3.84
N LEU A 49 13.44 6.64 4.42
CA LEU A 49 13.46 5.33 3.76
C LEU A 49 12.06 4.74 3.66
N PHE A 50 11.24 5.01 4.68
CA PHE A 50 9.87 4.51 4.77
C PHE A 50 8.98 4.93 3.59
N PRO A 51 8.80 6.24 3.25
CA PRO A 51 7.99 6.64 2.11
C PRO A 51 8.54 6.13 0.76
N ILE A 52 9.86 5.96 0.63
CA ILE A 52 10.46 5.41 -0.60
C ILE A 52 10.12 3.92 -0.75
N ALA A 53 10.33 3.14 0.30
CA ALA A 53 10.02 1.71 0.30
C ALA A 53 8.54 1.46 -0.03
N TRP A 54 7.63 2.20 0.62
CA TRP A 54 6.19 2.09 0.36
C TRP A 54 5.81 2.50 -1.06
N THR A 55 6.40 3.55 -1.61
CA THR A 55 6.16 3.95 -3.00
C THR A 55 6.53 2.83 -3.97
N ILE A 56 7.68 2.19 -3.77
CA ILE A 56 8.13 1.05 -4.58
C ILE A 56 7.16 -0.12 -4.43
N LEU A 57 6.75 -0.44 -3.19
CA LEU A 57 5.80 -1.53 -2.93
C LEU A 57 4.45 -1.29 -3.62
N TYR A 58 3.86 -0.10 -3.52
CA TYR A 58 2.60 0.23 -4.19
C TYR A 58 2.72 0.14 -5.73
N LEU A 59 3.85 0.57 -6.30
CA LEU A 59 4.12 0.38 -7.73
C LEU A 59 4.18 -1.11 -8.09
N LEU A 60 4.90 -1.93 -7.32
CA LEU A 60 5.00 -3.37 -7.55
C LEU A 60 3.63 -4.06 -7.44
N MET A 61 2.82 -3.70 -6.45
CA MET A 61 1.45 -4.20 -6.29
C MET A 61 0.57 -3.84 -7.50
N GLY A 62 0.67 -2.61 -7.99
CA GLY A 62 -0.05 -2.17 -9.19
C GLY A 62 0.40 -2.92 -10.44
N ILE A 63 1.71 -3.13 -10.60
CA ILE A 63 2.27 -3.90 -11.72
C ILE A 63 1.81 -5.35 -11.67
N ALA A 64 1.86 -5.99 -10.50
CA ALA A 64 1.42 -7.36 -10.29
C ALA A 64 -0.06 -7.54 -10.67
N MET A 65 -0.94 -6.63 -10.22
CA MET A 65 -2.35 -6.68 -10.59
C MET A 65 -2.57 -6.41 -12.09
N GLY A 66 -1.80 -5.48 -12.67
CA GLY A 66 -1.80 -5.25 -14.11
C GLY A 66 -1.40 -6.49 -14.92
N LEU A 67 -0.48 -7.31 -14.42
CA LEU A 67 -0.09 -8.59 -15.02
C LEU A 67 -1.24 -9.59 -14.95
N VAL A 68 -1.80 -9.81 -13.76
CA VAL A 68 -2.92 -10.74 -13.53
C VAL A 68 -4.15 -10.35 -14.36
N TRP A 69 -4.44 -9.06 -14.45
CA TRP A 69 -5.55 -8.56 -15.25
C TRP A 69 -5.40 -8.87 -16.74
N ARG A 70 -4.17 -8.99 -17.24
CA ARG A 70 -3.92 -9.38 -18.63
C ARG A 70 -3.84 -10.89 -18.83
N SER A 71 -3.32 -11.65 -17.87
CA SER A 71 -3.09 -13.10 -18.00
C SER A 71 -4.32 -13.94 -17.67
N SER A 72 -5.17 -13.47 -16.75
CA SER A 72 -6.30 -14.24 -16.22
C SER A 72 -7.62 -13.72 -16.77
N ILE A 73 -8.61 -14.61 -16.95
CA ILE A 73 -9.98 -14.29 -17.39
C ILE A 73 -11.01 -14.94 -16.46
N GLY A 74 -12.25 -14.44 -16.48
CA GLY A 74 -13.36 -15.05 -15.73
C GLY A 74 -13.19 -14.97 -14.21
N ARG A 75 -13.44 -16.10 -13.53
CA ARG A 75 -13.48 -16.20 -12.06
C ARG A 75 -12.14 -15.87 -11.40
N ALA A 76 -11.03 -16.40 -11.92
CA ALA A 76 -9.69 -16.15 -11.38
C ALA A 76 -9.31 -14.66 -11.36
N ARG A 77 -9.72 -13.89 -12.37
CA ARG A 77 -9.50 -12.43 -12.38
C ARG A 77 -10.30 -11.74 -11.28
N LYS A 78 -11.56 -12.13 -11.08
CA LYS A 78 -12.42 -11.53 -10.04
C LYS A 78 -11.85 -11.82 -8.64
N GLU A 79 -11.47 -13.07 -8.39
CA GLU A 79 -10.87 -13.48 -7.12
C GLU A 79 -9.55 -12.74 -6.86
N ALA A 80 -8.65 -12.66 -7.84
CA ALA A 80 -7.42 -11.91 -7.70
C ALA A 80 -7.65 -10.41 -7.46
N THR A 81 -8.66 -9.81 -8.11
CA THR A 81 -9.02 -8.39 -7.90
C THR A 81 -9.60 -8.17 -6.51
N ALA A 82 -10.40 -9.10 -5.99
CA ALA A 82 -10.95 -9.05 -4.64
C ALA A 82 -9.83 -9.15 -3.60
N LEU A 83 -8.95 -10.14 -3.74
CA LEU A 83 -7.78 -10.32 -2.86
C LEU A 83 -6.86 -9.10 -2.91
N TRP A 84 -6.58 -8.57 -4.10
CA TRP A 84 -5.77 -7.35 -4.25
C TRP A 84 -6.43 -6.14 -3.58
N SER A 85 -7.74 -5.97 -3.70
CA SER A 85 -8.47 -4.88 -3.06
C SER A 85 -8.43 -4.99 -1.52
N ILE A 86 -8.60 -6.20 -0.98
CA ILE A 86 -8.50 -6.46 0.46
C ILE A 86 -7.08 -6.17 0.94
N GLN A 87 -6.07 -6.69 0.23
CA GLN A 87 -4.66 -6.44 0.55
C GLN A 87 -4.34 -4.95 0.52
N LEU A 88 -4.86 -4.21 -0.46
CA LEU A 88 -4.63 -2.77 -0.55
C LEU A 88 -5.33 -2.00 0.58
N ALA A 89 -6.54 -2.41 0.98
CA ALA A 89 -7.25 -1.82 2.11
C ALA A 89 -6.52 -2.08 3.44
N VAL A 90 -6.06 -3.30 3.67
CA VAL A 90 -5.23 -3.66 4.84
C VAL A 90 -3.96 -2.80 4.86
N ASN A 91 -3.30 -2.64 3.71
CA ASN A 91 -2.10 -1.80 3.57
C ASN A 91 -2.38 -0.29 3.77
N GLY A 92 -3.56 0.20 3.37
CA GLY A 92 -3.95 1.60 3.55
C GLY A 92 -4.41 1.92 4.97
N LEU A 93 -4.96 0.94 5.70
CA LEU A 93 -5.51 1.14 7.05
C LEU A 93 -4.47 1.01 8.16
N TRP A 94 -3.43 0.19 7.98
CA TRP A 94 -2.45 -0.01 9.04
C TRP A 94 -1.76 1.28 9.51
N PRO A 95 -1.37 2.26 8.64
CA PRO A 95 -0.75 3.48 9.11
C PRO A 95 -1.73 4.30 9.94
N VAL A 96 -3.03 4.25 9.59
CA VAL A 96 -4.10 4.94 10.34
C VAL A 96 -4.25 4.33 11.73
N LEU A 97 -4.28 3.00 11.83
CA LEU A 97 -4.34 2.31 13.12
C LEU A 97 -3.12 2.63 13.99
N PHE A 98 -1.93 2.68 13.39
CA PHE A 98 -0.68 2.89 14.12
C PHE A 98 -0.47 4.36 14.50
N PHE A 99 -0.41 5.25 13.51
CA PHE A 99 -0.03 6.66 13.70
C PHE A 99 -1.20 7.55 14.12
N LEU A 100 -2.41 7.33 13.60
CA LEU A 100 -3.55 8.20 13.93
C LEU A 100 -4.25 7.75 15.21
N LEU A 101 -4.45 6.44 15.40
CA LEU A 101 -5.17 5.91 16.56
C LEU A 101 -4.25 5.48 17.71
N GLY A 102 -2.93 5.48 17.52
CA GLY A 102 -1.96 5.04 18.54
C GLY A 102 -2.11 3.57 18.94
N ALA A 103 -2.85 2.77 18.16
CA ALA A 103 -3.21 1.40 18.49
C ALA A 103 -2.10 0.44 18.07
N HIS A 104 -0.91 0.56 18.68
CA HIS A 104 0.29 -0.18 18.28
C HIS A 104 0.11 -1.72 18.35
N GLY A 105 -0.56 -2.23 19.38
CA GLY A 105 -0.85 -3.67 19.52
C GLY A 105 -1.79 -4.19 18.44
N PRO A 106 -2.98 -3.60 18.25
CA PRO A 106 -3.87 -3.94 17.15
C PRO A 106 -3.22 -3.81 15.77
N ALA A 107 -2.41 -2.78 15.53
CA ALA A 107 -1.68 -2.60 14.27
C ALA A 107 -0.67 -3.72 14.01
N PHE A 108 -0.01 -4.24 15.05
CA PHE A 108 0.86 -5.40 14.92
C PHE A 108 0.09 -6.65 14.46
N PHE A 109 -1.01 -6.99 15.13
CA PHE A 109 -1.84 -8.14 14.73
C PHE A 109 -2.50 -7.93 13.37
N TRP A 110 -2.83 -6.69 13.00
CA TRP A 110 -3.36 -6.34 11.69
C TRP A 110 -2.37 -6.59 10.54
N LEU A 111 -1.07 -6.48 10.82
CA LEU A 111 -0.01 -6.73 9.82
C LEU A 111 0.47 -8.18 9.78
N VAL A 112 0.40 -8.89 10.91
CA VAL A 112 0.89 -10.28 11.04
C VAL A 112 -0.19 -11.33 10.76
N GLY A 113 -1.47 -10.97 10.97
CA GLY A 113 -2.63 -11.86 10.83
C GLY A 113 -3.07 -12.14 9.40
#